data_AF-A0AAQ4D634-F1
#
_entry.id   AF-A0AAQ4D634-F1
#
_cell.length_a   1.000
_cell.length_b   1.000
_cell.length_c   1.000
_cell.angle_alpha   90.00
_cell.angle_beta   90.00
_cell.angle_gamma   90.00
#
_symmetry.space_group_name_H-M   'P 1'
#
loop_
_entity.id
_entity.type
_entity.pdbx_description
1 polymer ?
#
loop_
_entity_poly.entity_id
_entity_poly.type
_entity_poly.pdbx_seq_one_letter_code
_entity_poly.pdbx_strand_id
1 'polypeptide(L)'
;MQDATDVGLNLITDPAFPTRMGTSVTRDTTPHLTFAKTDGGSREAKWRNTGQELGSDHYIVEVVIPLEGQGNTGIRKHRITDWDSFRKALPAVQLDIKDIE
;
A
#
# COMPACT_ATOMS: atom_id res chain seq x y z
N MET A 1 0.50 -12.27 11.94
CA MET A 1 1.61 -11.55 12.60
C MET A 1 2.84 -12.44 12.77
N GLN A 2 2.66 -13.71 13.19
CA GLN A 2 3.76 -14.68 13.31
C GLN A 2 4.67 -14.76 12.07
N ASP A 3 4.08 -14.94 10.88
CA ASP A 3 4.85 -15.08 9.63
C ASP A 3 5.76 -13.87 9.31
N ALA A 4 5.33 -12.65 9.67
CA ALA A 4 6.11 -11.43 9.44
C ALA A 4 7.29 -11.35 10.43
N THR A 5 7.05 -11.71 11.68
CA THR A 5 8.09 -11.79 12.70
C THR A 5 9.11 -12.87 12.38
N ASP A 6 8.68 -14.00 11.83
CA ASP A 6 9.56 -15.11 11.42
C ASP A 6 10.57 -14.71 10.34
N VAL A 7 10.25 -13.70 9.51
CA VAL A 7 11.15 -13.13 8.49
C VAL A 7 11.85 -11.83 8.94
N GLY A 8 11.79 -11.50 10.22
CA GLY A 8 12.47 -10.32 10.80
C GLY A 8 11.78 -8.98 10.53
N LEU A 9 10.51 -8.99 10.12
CA LEU A 9 9.73 -7.78 9.90
C LEU A 9 8.95 -7.39 11.15
N ASN A 10 9.00 -6.12 11.49
CA ASN A 10 8.27 -5.55 12.63
C ASN A 10 7.16 -4.62 12.14
N LEU A 11 6.01 -4.68 12.81
CA LEU A 11 4.89 -3.78 12.53
C LEU A 11 5.26 -2.37 13.00
N ILE A 12 5.21 -1.39 12.10
CA ILE A 12 5.47 0.03 12.40
C ILE A 12 4.20 0.89 12.31
N THR A 13 3.06 0.30 11.93
CA THR A 13 1.74 0.96 11.99
C THR A 13 1.37 1.28 13.44
N ASP A 14 1.02 2.53 13.72
CA ASP A 14 0.38 2.90 14.99
C ASP A 14 -1.15 2.68 14.90
N PRO A 15 -1.71 1.70 15.62
CA PRO A 15 -3.13 1.38 15.55
C PRO A 15 -4.03 2.45 16.20
N ALA A 16 -3.47 3.40 16.95
CA ALA A 16 -4.24 4.52 17.50
C ALA A 16 -4.75 5.49 16.42
N PHE A 17 -4.16 5.44 15.21
CA PHE A 17 -4.53 6.31 14.09
C PHE A 17 -5.16 5.48 12.96
N PRO A 18 -6.51 5.43 12.87
CA PRO A 18 -7.20 4.58 11.91
C PRO A 18 -6.86 4.97 10.48
N THR A 19 -6.56 3.99 9.63
CA THR A 19 -6.19 4.22 8.22
C THR A 19 -7.38 4.21 7.27
N ARG A 20 -8.58 3.93 7.80
CA ARG A 20 -9.85 4.00 7.09
C ARG A 20 -10.89 4.66 7.98
N MET A 21 -11.54 5.69 7.44
CA MET A 21 -12.63 6.39 8.09
C MET A 21 -13.89 5.52 8.07
N GLY A 22 -14.55 5.45 9.22
CA GLY A 22 -15.86 4.85 9.35
C GLY A 22 -16.96 5.68 8.70
N THR A 23 -18.17 5.13 8.72
CA THR A 23 -19.40 5.83 8.33
C THR A 23 -20.34 5.93 9.54
N SER A 24 -21.56 6.46 9.36
CA SER A 24 -22.58 6.40 10.41
C SER A 24 -22.94 4.98 10.86
N VAL A 25 -22.60 3.96 10.06
CA VAL A 25 -22.92 2.54 10.30
C VAL A 25 -21.67 1.73 10.65
N THR A 26 -20.48 2.24 10.37
CA THR A 26 -19.22 1.50 10.51
C THR A 26 -18.19 2.32 11.29
N ARG A 27 -17.46 1.69 12.20
CA ARG A 27 -16.41 2.36 12.96
C ARG A 27 -15.15 2.57 12.13
N ASP A 28 -14.32 3.50 12.58
CA ASP A 28 -12.94 3.66 12.10
C ASP A 28 -12.15 2.34 12.23
N THR A 29 -11.33 2.03 11.23
CA THR A 29 -10.54 0.79 11.18
C THR A 29 -9.13 1.01 10.65
N THR A 30 -8.24 0.05 10.90
CA THR A 30 -6.82 0.09 10.49
C THR A 30 -6.46 -1.09 9.59
N PRO A 31 -7.03 -1.19 8.36
CA PRO A 31 -6.74 -2.30 7.45
C PRO A 31 -5.35 -2.19 6.79
N HIS A 32 -4.72 -1.01 6.80
CA HIS A 32 -3.39 -0.82 6.21
C HIS A 32 -2.30 -1.08 7.23
N LEU A 33 -1.56 -2.17 7.03
CA LEU A 33 -0.44 -2.56 7.89
C LEU A 33 0.88 -2.34 7.16
N THR A 34 1.80 -1.64 7.82
CA THR A 34 3.15 -1.40 7.33
C THR A 34 4.12 -2.15 8.22
N PHE A 35 4.92 -3.00 7.60
CA PHE A 35 6.00 -3.72 8.26
C PHE A 35 7.34 -3.24 7.72
N ALA A 36 8.34 -3.11 8.60
CA ALA A 36 9.70 -2.74 8.24
C ALA A 36 10.70 -3.67 8.92
N LYS A 37 11.81 -3.90 8.23
CA LYS A 37 12.95 -4.64 8.77
C LYS A 37 13.74 -3.72 9.70
N THR A 38 13.90 -4.08 10.97
CA THR A 38 14.57 -3.25 12.00
C THR A 38 15.82 -3.89 12.59
N ASP A 39 16.11 -5.14 12.24
CA ASP A 39 17.33 -5.85 12.58
C ASP A 39 18.47 -5.45 11.63
N GLY A 40 19.50 -4.78 12.17
CA GLY A 40 20.71 -4.44 11.41
C GLY A 40 21.36 -3.08 11.70
N GLY A 41 20.93 -2.35 12.71
CA GLY A 41 21.58 -1.07 13.10
C GLY A 41 21.23 0.12 12.20
N SER A 42 20.26 -0.01 11.30
CA SER A 42 19.75 1.09 10.48
C SER A 42 18.75 1.94 11.25
N ARG A 43 18.82 3.26 11.03
CA ARG A 43 17.93 4.27 11.62
C ARG A 43 16.45 3.89 11.45
N GLU A 44 15.68 4.13 12.51
CA GLU A 44 14.25 3.79 12.61
C GLU A 44 13.45 4.37 11.43
N ALA A 45 12.80 3.48 10.66
CA ALA A 45 11.82 3.88 9.67
C ALA A 45 10.64 4.55 10.38
N LYS A 46 10.23 5.71 9.90
CA LYS A 46 9.10 6.46 10.49
C LYS A 46 7.83 6.16 9.74
N TRP A 47 6.76 5.99 10.49
CA TRP A 47 5.41 5.81 9.96
C TRP A 47 4.51 6.94 10.46
N ARG A 48 3.61 7.43 9.61
CA ARG A 48 2.58 8.38 9.98
C ARG A 48 1.34 8.21 9.12
N ASN A 49 0.17 8.27 9.74
CA ASN A 49 -1.08 8.58 9.05
C ASN A 49 -1.17 10.09 8.79
N THR A 50 -1.33 10.50 7.53
CA THR A 50 -1.34 11.94 7.17
C THR A 50 -2.68 12.63 7.46
N GLY A 51 -3.76 11.86 7.68
CA GLY A 51 -5.11 12.37 7.81
C GLY A 51 -5.73 12.88 6.50
N GLN A 52 -5.05 12.73 5.36
CA GLN A 52 -5.54 13.14 4.05
C GLN A 52 -6.19 11.97 3.31
N GLU A 53 -7.38 12.18 2.74
CA GLU A 53 -8.16 11.12 2.08
C GLU A 53 -8.36 11.30 0.57
N LEU A 54 -8.24 12.53 0.05
CA LEU A 54 -8.29 12.86 -1.40
C LEU A 54 -9.54 12.31 -2.14
N GLY A 55 -10.69 12.24 -1.49
CA GLY A 55 -11.95 11.73 -2.04
C GLY A 55 -12.17 10.22 -1.86
N SER A 56 -11.48 9.58 -0.90
CA SER A 56 -11.56 8.15 -0.56
C SER A 56 -12.00 7.95 0.91
N ASP A 57 -12.44 6.76 1.30
CA ASP A 57 -12.64 6.42 2.71
C ASP A 57 -11.32 6.02 3.42
N HIS A 58 -10.19 6.04 2.71
CA HIS A 58 -8.88 5.66 3.21
C HIS A 58 -7.95 6.87 3.38
N TYR A 59 -7.23 6.91 4.51
CA TYR A 59 -6.19 7.90 4.73
C TYR A 59 -4.87 7.50 4.08
N ILE A 60 -4.16 8.49 3.57
CA ILE A 60 -2.79 8.34 3.07
C ILE A 60 -1.85 8.03 4.24
N VAL A 61 -1.01 7.02 4.03
CA VAL A 61 0.04 6.61 4.95
C VAL A 61 1.39 7.05 4.38
N GLU A 62 2.18 7.72 5.21
CA GLU A 62 3.55 8.13 4.91
C GLU A 62 4.53 7.22 5.63
N VAL A 63 5.54 6.73 4.90
CA VAL A 63 6.65 5.95 5.45
C VAL A 63 7.96 6.59 5.01
N VAL A 64 8.81 6.94 5.98
CA VAL A 64 10.12 7.53 5.73
C VAL A 64 11.19 6.52 6.11
N ILE A 65 11.93 6.03 5.12
CA ILE A 65 13.01 5.06 5.30
C ILE A 65 14.35 5.76 5.04
N PRO A 66 15.22 5.93 6.04
CA PRO A 66 16.55 6.48 5.84
C PRO A 66 17.41 5.54 4.98
N LEU A 67 17.93 6.03 3.86
CA LEU A 67 18.85 5.27 3.01
C LEU A 67 20.29 5.65 3.35
N GLU A 68 21.15 4.67 3.61
CA GLU A 68 22.61 4.87 3.69
C GLU A 68 23.27 4.52 2.37
N GLY A 69 24.20 5.36 1.90
CA GLY A 69 25.27 4.97 0.98
C GLY A 69 24.89 4.45 -0.42
N GLN A 70 23.61 4.43 -0.82
CA GLN A 70 23.23 3.99 -2.16
C GLN A 70 23.33 5.14 -3.16
N GLY A 71 24.56 5.43 -3.56
CA GLY A 71 24.84 6.16 -4.77
C GLY A 71 24.17 5.45 -5.95
N ASN A 72 23.24 6.16 -6.60
CA ASN A 72 22.76 5.90 -7.96
C ASN A 72 22.50 4.41 -8.28
N THR A 73 21.50 3.81 -7.65
CA THR A 73 20.88 2.61 -8.24
C THR A 73 20.28 3.07 -9.57
N GLY A 74 20.87 2.65 -10.69
CA GLY A 74 20.50 3.15 -12.02
C GLY A 74 18.97 3.23 -12.22
N ILE A 75 18.52 4.26 -12.94
CA ILE A 75 17.08 4.56 -13.13
C ILE A 75 16.37 3.28 -13.58
N ARG A 76 15.55 2.71 -12.69
CA ARG A 76 14.73 1.55 -13.02
C ARG A 76 13.62 2.02 -13.95
N LYS A 77 13.58 1.47 -15.15
CA LYS A 77 12.48 1.72 -16.09
C LYS A 77 11.27 0.91 -15.63
N HIS A 78 10.25 1.59 -15.15
CA HIS A 78 8.95 0.99 -14.86
C HIS A 78 8.03 1.17 -16.08
N ARG A 79 7.24 0.13 -16.38
CA ARG A 79 6.19 0.24 -17.40
C ARG A 79 4.98 0.92 -16.79
N ILE A 80 4.65 2.11 -17.27
CA ILE A 80 3.37 2.75 -17.01
C ILE A 80 2.40 2.25 -18.07
N THR A 81 1.35 1.54 -17.68
CA THR A 81 0.29 1.12 -18.60
C THR A 81 -0.55 2.34 -18.96
N ASP A 82 -0.65 2.63 -20.24
CA ASP A 82 -1.70 3.52 -20.76
C ASP A 82 -3.03 2.76 -20.72
N TRP A 83 -3.85 3.09 -19.71
CA TRP A 83 -5.14 2.45 -19.50
C TRP A 83 -6.14 2.71 -20.63
N ASP A 84 -6.05 3.85 -21.32
CA ASP A 84 -6.99 4.18 -22.39
C ASP A 84 -6.63 3.40 -23.66
N SER A 85 -5.35 3.33 -24.00
CA SER A 85 -4.88 2.47 -25.08
C SER A 85 -5.16 1.00 -24.79
N PHE A 86 -4.94 0.55 -23.55
CA PHE A 86 -5.27 -0.80 -23.13
C PHE A 86 -6.76 -1.11 -23.29
N ARG A 87 -7.65 -0.24 -22.82
CA ARG A 87 -9.11 -0.43 -22.94
C ARG A 87 -9.59 -0.47 -24.38
N LYS A 88 -9.00 0.35 -25.27
CA LYS A 88 -9.32 0.34 -26.72
C LYS A 88 -8.85 -0.94 -27.42
N ALA A 89 -7.79 -1.57 -26.92
CA ALA A 89 -7.27 -2.82 -27.46
C ALA A 89 -8.05 -4.06 -26.97
N LEU A 90 -8.93 -3.92 -25.96
CA LEU A 90 -9.80 -5.02 -25.55
C LEU A 90 -10.79 -5.34 -26.69
N PRO A 91 -11.04 -6.62 -26.99
CA PRO A 91 -12.08 -7.00 -27.93
C PRO A 91 -13.44 -6.48 -27.44
N ALA A 92 -14.35 -6.22 -28.37
CA ALA A 92 -15.72 -5.85 -28.05
C ALA A 92 -16.29 -6.82 -27.01
N VAL A 93 -16.91 -6.27 -25.97
CA VAL A 93 -17.46 -6.98 -24.81
C VAL A 93 -18.09 -8.29 -25.25
N GLN A 94 -17.60 -9.41 -24.72
CA GLN A 94 -18.30 -10.68 -24.83
C GLN A 94 -19.55 -10.57 -23.94
N LEU A 95 -20.69 -10.25 -24.57
CA LEU A 95 -21.98 -10.05 -23.90
C LEU A 95 -22.58 -11.36 -23.38
N ASP A 96 -22.08 -12.50 -23.85
CA ASP A 96 -22.46 -13.83 -23.37
C ASP A 96 -21.56 -14.27 -22.22
N ILE A 97 -21.95 -13.90 -21.01
CA ILE A 97 -21.54 -14.62 -19.80
C ILE A 97 -22.41 -15.88 -19.75
N LYS A 98 -21.85 -17.03 -20.13
CA LYS A 98 -22.51 -18.31 -19.89
C LYS A 98 -22.16 -18.78 -18.50
N ASP A 99 -23.17 -19.08 -17.70
CA ASP A 99 -22.98 -19.77 -16.43
C ASP A 99 -22.30 -21.12 -16.70
N ILE A 100 -21.36 -21.47 -15.82
CA ILE A 100 -20.76 -22.80 -15.81
C ILE A 100 -21.74 -23.71 -15.07
N GLU A 101 -22.25 -24.73 -15.76
CA GLU A 101 -23.01 -25.84 -15.15
C GLU A 101 -22.12 -26.72 -14.26
#